data_AF-D3IZ13-F1
#
_entry.id   AF-D3IZ13-F1
#
_cell.length_a   1.000
_cell.length_b   1.000
_cell.length_c   1.000
_cell.angle_alpha   90.00
_cell.angle_beta   90.00
_cell.angle_gamma   90.00
#
_symmetry.space_group_name_H-M   'P 1'
#
loop_
_entity.id
_entity.type
_entity.pdbx_description
1 polymer ?
#
loop_
_entity_poly.entity_id
_entity_poly.type
_entity_poly.pdbx_seq_one_letter_code
_entity_poly.pdbx_strand_id
1 'polypeptide(L)'
;MGATTIYHVTAIVALIFNVLYLQGAMGATFEIRNQCSYTVWVAGIPVGGGFALGQGQSWSVDVPAGTSAGRFWGRTGCSFDASGKGSCSTGDCGGVLSCTLSGQPPTTLVEYTLNGGNNNNQDSYDISVIDGFNVPLSLTPSDGGCYAPICTLDKCPDAYLYPGDTKTRTCSSGGNYYIVFCP
;
A
#
# COMPACT_ATOMS: atom_id res chain seq x y z
N MET A 1 41.80 -54.60 -13.42
CA MET A 1 41.28 -53.76 -14.51
C MET A 1 40.01 -53.07 -14.00
N GLY A 2 39.99 -51.73 -13.94
CA GLY A 2 38.84 -50.84 -13.65
C GLY A 2 38.28 -50.89 -12.22
N ALA A 3 38.52 -49.91 -11.33
CA ALA A 3 37.73 -48.66 -11.15
C ALA A 3 36.21 -48.95 -11.06
N THR A 4 35.49 -48.70 -9.97
CA THR A 4 35.36 -47.40 -9.30
C THR A 4 34.85 -47.62 -7.87
N THR A 5 35.66 -47.21 -6.90
CA THR A 5 35.27 -47.03 -5.51
C THR A 5 34.49 -45.72 -5.37
N ILE A 6 33.82 -45.58 -4.24
CA ILE A 6 33.62 -44.36 -3.44
C ILE A 6 32.27 -43.61 -3.55
N TYR A 7 31.73 -43.38 -2.34
CA TYR A 7 30.77 -42.36 -1.89
C TYR A 7 29.31 -42.81 -1.75
N HIS A 8 29.04 -43.35 -0.55
CA HIS A 8 27.96 -42.84 0.31
C HIS A 8 27.73 -41.34 0.14
N VAL A 9 26.50 -40.89 0.48
CA VAL A 9 26.01 -39.49 0.47
C VAL A 9 25.52 -39.13 -0.96
N THR A 10 24.24 -39.05 -1.28
CA THR A 10 23.18 -38.27 -0.63
C THR A 10 21.84 -38.62 -1.29
N ALA A 11 20.80 -38.80 -0.47
CA ALA A 11 19.43 -38.35 -0.73
C ALA A 11 18.94 -38.31 -2.20
N ILE A 12 18.41 -39.42 -2.71
CA ILE A 12 17.31 -39.32 -3.69
C ILE A 12 16.03 -39.33 -2.87
N VAL A 13 15.87 -38.23 -2.12
CA VAL A 13 14.59 -37.75 -1.63
C VAL A 13 13.83 -37.34 -2.88
N ALA A 14 13.22 -38.31 -3.56
CA ALA A 14 12.16 -38.04 -4.53
C ALA A 14 10.85 -37.78 -3.78
N LEU A 15 10.89 -36.87 -2.80
CA LEU A 15 9.72 -36.09 -2.45
C LEU A 15 9.50 -35.22 -3.67
N ILE A 16 8.51 -35.60 -4.46
CA ILE A 16 7.90 -34.73 -5.46
C ILE A 16 7.34 -33.53 -4.67
N PHE A 17 8.19 -32.54 -4.41
CA PHE A 17 7.76 -31.18 -4.17
C PHE A 17 7.25 -30.68 -5.52
N ASN A 18 6.01 -31.06 -5.85
CA ASN A 18 5.19 -30.24 -6.72
C ASN A 18 5.00 -28.92 -5.97
N VAL A 19 6.00 -28.04 -6.04
CA VAL A 19 5.76 -26.62 -5.81
C VAL A 19 4.90 -26.21 -6.99
N LEU A 20 3.59 -26.34 -6.81
CA LEU A 20 2.63 -25.56 -7.56
C LEU A 20 2.95 -24.10 -7.24
N TYR A 21 3.89 -23.52 -7.99
CA TYR A 21 3.91 -22.09 -8.19
C TYR A 21 2.60 -21.80 -8.91
N LEU A 22 1.53 -21.56 -8.14
CA LEU A 22 0.50 -20.64 -8.62
C LEU A 22 1.28 -19.38 -8.94
N GLN A 23 1.44 -19.07 -10.23
CA GLN A 23 1.66 -17.70 -10.65
C GLN A 23 0.38 -16.97 -10.24
N GLY A 24 0.33 -16.56 -8.97
CA GLY A 24 -0.69 -15.66 -8.47
C GLY A 24 -0.63 -14.40 -9.32
N ALA A 25 -1.79 -13.92 -9.75
CA ALA A 25 -1.90 -12.70 -10.55
C ALA A 25 -1.00 -11.61 -9.97
N MET A 26 -0.16 -10.99 -10.80
CA MET A 26 0.87 -10.02 -10.40
C MET A 26 0.23 -8.77 -9.77
N GLY A 27 -0.05 -8.84 -8.47
CA GLY A 27 -0.45 -7.69 -7.65
C GLY A 27 0.74 -6.86 -7.22
N ALA A 28 0.52 -5.95 -6.28
CA ALA A 28 1.58 -5.16 -5.66
C ALA A 28 1.50 -5.30 -4.14
N THR A 29 2.66 -5.38 -3.50
CA THR A 29 2.74 -5.21 -2.04
C THR A 29 2.94 -3.73 -1.74
N PHE A 30 2.09 -3.19 -0.87
CA PHE A 30 2.27 -1.87 -0.27
C PHE A 30 2.88 -2.05 1.12
N GLU A 31 4.11 -1.58 1.31
CA GLU A 31 4.71 -1.46 2.65
C GLU A 31 4.43 -0.07 3.19
N ILE A 32 3.68 0.00 4.29
CA ILE A 32 3.21 1.24 4.88
C ILE A 32 3.90 1.43 6.21
N ARG A 33 4.61 2.54 6.38
CA ARG A 33 5.37 2.85 7.59
C ARG A 33 4.87 4.14 8.24
N ASN A 34 4.78 4.13 9.56
CA ASN A 34 4.53 5.34 10.33
C ASN A 34 5.84 5.88 10.90
N GLN A 35 6.31 7.04 10.43
CA GLN A 35 7.44 7.77 11.02
C GLN A 35 6.99 8.95 11.88
N CYS A 36 5.69 9.21 11.98
CA CYS A 36 5.15 10.24 12.86
C CYS A 36 5.47 9.91 14.33
N SER A 37 5.59 10.96 15.16
CA SER A 37 5.77 10.81 16.61
C SER A 37 4.51 10.38 17.36
N TYR A 38 3.47 9.97 16.64
CA TYR A 38 2.15 9.59 17.15
C TYR A 38 1.60 8.41 16.36
N THR A 39 0.65 7.67 16.95
CA THR A 39 -0.02 6.55 16.28
C THR A 39 -0.87 7.05 15.12
N VAL A 40 -0.72 6.39 13.97
CA VAL A 40 -1.58 6.56 12.80
C VAL A 40 -2.38 5.27 12.60
N TRP A 41 -3.70 5.40 12.49
CA TRP A 41 -4.56 4.28 12.12
C TRP A 41 -4.69 4.27 10.61
N VAL A 42 -3.82 3.54 9.94
CA VAL A 42 -3.87 3.36 8.49
C VAL A 42 -5.21 2.75 8.10
N ALA A 43 -5.75 3.21 6.98
CA ALA A 43 -6.93 2.65 6.36
C ALA A 43 -6.66 2.41 4.87
N GLY A 44 -7.29 1.36 4.33
CA GLY A 44 -7.11 0.93 2.95
C GLY A 44 -8.39 0.36 2.37
N ILE A 45 -8.77 0.79 1.16
CA ILE A 45 -9.89 0.23 0.40
C ILE A 45 -9.49 0.01 -1.07
N PRO A 46 -10.08 -0.96 -1.79
CA PRO A 46 -10.97 -2.01 -1.27
C PRO A 46 -10.22 -3.10 -0.48
N VAL A 47 -8.88 -3.01 -0.38
CA VAL A 47 -8.02 -3.99 0.28
C VAL A 47 -7.29 -3.36 1.45
N GLY A 48 -7.12 -4.12 2.53
CA GLY A 48 -6.40 -3.73 3.75
C GLY A 48 -7.34 -3.43 4.92
N GLY A 49 -8.43 -2.70 4.70
CA GLY A 49 -9.37 -2.31 5.75
C GLY A 49 -8.77 -1.25 6.66
N GLY A 50 -8.10 -1.67 7.74
CA GLY A 50 -7.36 -0.73 8.58
C GLY A 50 -6.56 -1.38 9.71
N PHE A 51 -5.48 -0.71 10.11
CA PHE A 51 -4.51 -1.19 11.08
C PHE A 51 -3.89 -0.02 11.85
N ALA A 52 -3.59 -0.22 13.13
CA ALA A 52 -2.93 0.80 13.95
C ALA A 52 -1.40 0.65 13.86
N LEU A 53 -0.71 1.72 13.45
CA LEU A 53 0.75 1.79 13.44
C LEU A 53 1.22 2.81 14.47
N GLY A 54 1.94 2.36 15.49
CA GLY A 54 2.75 3.20 16.35
C GLY A 54 3.99 3.75 15.62
N GLN A 55 4.71 4.65 16.28
CA GLN A 55 5.93 5.25 15.73
C GLN A 55 6.95 4.17 15.33
N GLY A 56 7.47 4.28 14.11
CA GLY A 56 8.47 3.40 13.53
C GLY A 56 7.95 2.06 13.01
N GLN A 57 6.69 1.70 13.29
CA GLN A 57 6.08 0.44 12.87
C GLN A 57 5.70 0.46 11.39
N SER A 58 5.67 -0.73 10.78
CA SER A 58 5.26 -0.96 9.39
C SER A 58 4.16 -2.01 9.30
N TRP A 59 3.38 -1.94 8.22
CA TRP A 59 2.37 -2.93 7.83
C TRP A 59 2.43 -3.16 6.32
N SER A 60 2.46 -4.42 5.91
CA SER A 60 2.44 -4.80 4.49
C SER A 60 1.04 -5.24 4.08
N VAL A 61 0.57 -4.76 2.93
CA VAL A 61 -0.73 -5.10 2.35
C VAL A 61 -0.50 -5.60 0.92
N ASP A 62 -0.88 -6.85 0.66
CA ASP A 62 -0.86 -7.41 -0.69
C ASP A 62 -2.16 -7.06 -1.41
N VAL A 63 -2.03 -6.27 -2.48
CA VAL A 63 -3.16 -5.77 -3.26
C VAL A 63 -3.20 -6.49 -4.61
N PRO A 64 -4.30 -7.17 -4.98
CA PRO A 64 -4.39 -7.90 -6.24
C PRO A 64 -4.25 -7.01 -7.48
N ALA A 65 -3.70 -7.60 -8.54
CA ALA A 65 -3.71 -6.99 -9.87
C ALA A 65 -5.13 -6.67 -10.32
N GLY A 66 -5.33 -5.55 -11.03
CA GLY A 66 -6.64 -5.12 -11.52
C GLY A 66 -7.47 -4.37 -10.47
N THR A 67 -6.93 -4.18 -9.25
CA THR A 67 -7.57 -3.31 -8.24
C THR A 67 -7.62 -1.89 -8.78
N SER A 68 -8.83 -1.32 -8.84
CA SER A 68 -9.07 0.07 -9.25
C SER A 68 -9.74 0.85 -8.13
N ALA A 69 -9.67 2.18 -8.21
CA ALA A 69 -10.16 3.10 -7.18
C ALA A 69 -9.62 2.75 -5.77
N GLY A 70 -8.38 2.27 -5.73
CA GLY A 70 -7.70 1.92 -4.49
C GLY A 70 -7.27 3.16 -3.74
N ARG A 71 -7.36 3.13 -2.41
CA ARG A 71 -6.98 4.25 -1.54
C ARG A 71 -6.27 3.77 -0.28
N PHE A 72 -5.23 4.48 0.13
CA PHE A 72 -4.66 4.41 1.47
C PHE A 72 -4.63 5.81 2.11
N TRP A 73 -4.86 5.88 3.41
CA TRP A 73 -4.74 7.14 4.16
C TRP A 73 -4.45 6.91 5.64
N GLY A 74 -3.98 7.95 6.31
CA GLY A 74 -3.76 7.96 7.76
C GLY A 74 -4.96 8.54 8.50
N ARG A 75 -5.45 7.85 9.54
CA ARG A 75 -6.43 8.38 10.49
C ARG A 75 -5.76 8.76 11.79
N THR A 76 -6.26 9.80 12.46
CA THR A 76 -5.66 10.33 13.70
C THR A 76 -6.68 10.43 14.83
N GLY A 77 -6.17 10.38 16.07
CA GLY A 77 -6.99 10.54 17.27
C GLY A 77 -8.13 9.51 17.36
N CYS A 78 -7.84 8.25 17.03
CA CYS A 78 -8.84 7.20 16.99
C CYS A 78 -8.98 6.47 18.33
N SER A 79 -10.19 6.00 18.60
CA SER A 79 -10.49 5.08 19.70
C SER A 79 -11.48 4.05 19.21
N PHE A 80 -11.13 2.76 19.35
CA PHE A 80 -11.98 1.64 18.96
C PHE A 80 -12.16 0.68 20.14
N ASP A 81 -13.34 0.08 20.25
CA ASP A 81 -13.61 -1.02 21.16
C ASP A 81 -13.05 -2.35 20.62
N ALA A 82 -13.23 -3.43 21.40
CA ALA A 82 -12.76 -4.77 21.01
C ALA A 82 -13.48 -5.34 19.77
N SER A 83 -14.62 -4.78 19.38
CA SER A 83 -15.34 -5.13 18.14
C SER A 83 -14.89 -4.29 16.94
N GLY A 84 -13.90 -3.41 17.13
CA GLY A 84 -13.40 -2.51 16.11
C GLY A 84 -14.35 -1.34 15.81
N LYS A 85 -15.30 -1.03 16.69
CA LYS A 85 -16.22 0.11 16.54
C LYS A 85 -15.74 1.30 17.36
N GLY A 86 -15.91 2.50 16.84
CA GLY A 86 -15.32 3.69 17.45
C GLY A 86 -15.44 4.93 16.59
N SER A 87 -14.42 5.79 16.67
CA SER A 87 -14.31 6.98 15.83
C SER A 87 -12.86 7.46 15.72
N CYS A 88 -12.58 8.24 14.70
CA CYS A 88 -11.34 9.01 14.53
C CYS A 88 -11.62 10.51 14.42
N SER A 89 -10.64 11.33 14.81
CA SER A 89 -10.72 12.79 14.68
C SER A 89 -10.59 13.26 13.24
N THR A 90 -9.78 12.58 12.42
CA THR A 90 -9.67 12.81 10.97
C THR A 90 -9.63 11.49 10.22
N GLY A 91 -10.17 11.47 9.00
CA GLY A 91 -10.16 10.30 8.13
C GLY A 91 -11.04 9.13 8.58
N ASP A 92 -11.99 9.35 9.49
CA ASP A 92 -12.90 8.29 9.95
C ASP A 92 -13.70 7.69 8.77
N CYS A 93 -13.93 6.39 8.78
CA CYS A 93 -14.59 5.67 7.68
C CYS A 93 -15.94 5.05 8.08
N GLY A 94 -16.69 5.73 8.96
CA GLY A 94 -17.98 5.28 9.46
C GLY A 94 -17.91 4.59 10.82
N GLY A 95 -16.93 4.98 11.65
CA GLY A 95 -16.77 4.52 13.02
C GLY A 95 -16.30 3.07 13.14
N VAL A 96 -15.54 2.57 12.16
CA VAL A 96 -14.99 1.21 12.16
C VAL A 96 -13.48 1.19 11.95
N LEU A 97 -12.78 0.25 12.59
CA LEU A 97 -11.34 0.07 12.42
C LEU A 97 -11.01 -0.42 11.02
N SER A 98 -11.72 -1.44 10.54
CA SER A 98 -11.55 -2.02 9.20
C SER A 98 -12.47 -1.31 8.22
N CYS A 99 -11.93 -0.39 7.42
CA CYS A 99 -12.70 0.46 6.53
C CYS A 99 -13.24 -0.30 5.31
N THR A 100 -14.49 -0.01 4.95
CA THR A 100 -15.10 -0.39 3.67
C THR A 100 -15.55 0.82 2.86
N LEU A 101 -15.55 2.00 3.50
CA LEU A 101 -15.83 3.30 2.91
C LEU A 101 -14.57 4.15 2.94
N SER A 102 -14.51 5.17 2.07
CA SER A 102 -13.43 6.15 2.11
C SER A 102 -13.54 7.04 3.36
N GLY A 103 -12.42 7.61 3.78
CA GLY A 103 -12.33 8.46 4.97
C GLY A 103 -13.07 9.79 4.79
N GLN A 104 -13.64 10.30 5.89
CA GLN A 104 -14.22 11.64 5.94
C GLN A 104 -13.11 12.71 5.97
N PRO A 105 -13.24 13.81 5.20
CA PRO A 105 -12.30 14.94 5.22
C PRO A 105 -12.03 15.49 6.64
N PRO A 106 -10.80 15.99 6.95
CA PRO A 106 -9.67 16.11 6.02
C PRO A 106 -8.88 14.80 5.86
N THR A 107 -8.46 14.48 4.64
CA THR A 107 -7.63 13.28 4.34
C THR A 107 -6.60 13.52 3.24
N THR A 108 -5.31 13.37 3.58
CA THR A 108 -4.27 13.15 2.58
C THR A 108 -4.38 11.71 2.06
N LEU A 109 -4.73 11.54 0.79
CA LEU A 109 -4.98 10.24 0.17
C LEU A 109 -3.77 9.82 -0.68
N VAL A 110 -3.42 8.54 -0.63
CA VAL A 110 -2.77 7.85 -1.76
C VAL A 110 -3.88 7.21 -2.55
N GLU A 111 -3.98 7.52 -3.84
CA GLU A 111 -4.93 6.90 -4.77
C GLU A 111 -4.18 6.05 -5.80
N TYR A 112 -4.72 4.90 -6.16
CA TYR A 112 -4.05 4.00 -7.10
C TYR A 112 -5.03 3.14 -7.92
N THR A 113 -4.55 2.69 -9.07
CA THR A 113 -5.11 1.60 -9.88
C THR A 113 -3.96 0.72 -10.34
N LEU A 114 -4.00 -0.55 -9.98
CA LEU A 114 -3.00 -1.54 -10.36
C LEU A 114 -3.44 -2.25 -11.63
N ASN A 115 -2.53 -2.38 -12.57
CA ASN A 115 -2.74 -3.16 -13.78
C ASN A 115 -4.01 -2.73 -14.56
N GLY A 116 -4.26 -1.41 -14.63
CA GLY A 116 -5.44 -0.83 -15.27
C GLY A 116 -5.16 0.07 -16.49
N GLY A 117 -3.90 0.42 -16.74
CA GLY A 117 -3.51 1.25 -17.88
C GLY A 117 -3.36 0.47 -19.20
N ASN A 118 -2.58 1.03 -20.15
CA ASN A 118 -2.43 0.47 -21.49
C ASN A 118 -2.18 -1.05 -21.50
N ASN A 119 -3.05 -1.79 -22.19
CA ASN A 119 -3.01 -3.25 -22.33
C ASN A 119 -3.00 -4.04 -21.01
N ASN A 120 -3.50 -3.48 -19.90
CA ASN A 120 -3.38 -4.09 -18.56
C ASN A 120 -1.91 -4.44 -18.27
N ASN A 121 -1.05 -3.42 -18.27
CA ASN A 121 0.36 -3.56 -17.88
C ASN A 121 0.95 -2.27 -17.29
N GLN A 122 0.09 -1.40 -16.78
CA GLN A 122 0.50 -0.14 -16.17
C GLN A 122 -0.31 0.12 -14.91
N ASP A 123 0.40 0.56 -13.89
CA ASP A 123 -0.16 1.08 -12.65
C ASP A 123 -0.25 2.60 -12.74
N SER A 124 -1.31 3.17 -12.19
CA SER A 124 -1.46 4.61 -12.02
C SER A 124 -1.62 4.94 -10.55
N TYR A 125 -0.99 6.02 -10.09
CA TYR A 125 -1.04 6.43 -8.70
C TYR A 125 -0.82 7.93 -8.54
N ASP A 126 -1.30 8.48 -7.44
CA ASP A 126 -1.07 9.86 -7.03
C ASP A 126 -1.28 10.05 -5.53
N ILE A 127 -0.93 11.26 -5.08
CA ILE A 127 -1.37 11.79 -3.79
C ILE A 127 -2.46 12.80 -4.07
N SER A 128 -3.50 12.82 -3.25
CA SER A 128 -4.60 13.78 -3.34
C SER A 128 -4.84 14.47 -2.00
N VAL A 129 -5.00 15.79 -2.07
CA VAL A 129 -5.44 16.65 -0.96
C VAL A 129 -6.71 17.42 -1.33
N ILE A 130 -7.45 16.94 -2.34
CA ILE A 130 -8.77 17.49 -2.72
C ILE A 130 -9.71 17.47 -1.50
N ASP A 131 -9.66 16.37 -0.75
CA ASP A 131 -10.42 16.16 0.48
C ASP A 131 -9.70 16.74 1.72
N GLY A 132 -8.78 17.69 1.53
CA GLY A 132 -8.01 18.34 2.59
C GLY A 132 -6.76 17.57 3.02
N PHE A 133 -5.99 18.17 3.92
CA PHE A 133 -4.73 17.63 4.41
C PHE A 133 -4.81 17.28 5.90
N ASN A 134 -4.31 16.11 6.31
CA ASN A 134 -4.24 15.71 7.72
C ASN A 134 -2.88 15.17 8.14
N VAL A 135 -2.31 14.20 7.41
CA VAL A 135 -1.03 13.56 7.73
C VAL A 135 -0.08 13.72 6.54
N PRO A 136 1.15 14.23 6.75
CA PRO A 136 2.21 14.20 5.76
C PRO A 136 2.44 12.78 5.24
N LEU A 137 2.60 12.59 3.93
CA LEU A 137 2.99 11.28 3.40
C LEU A 137 3.80 11.36 2.12
N SER A 138 4.58 10.31 1.86
CA SER A 138 5.22 10.05 0.56
C SER A 138 4.76 8.70 0.02
N LEU A 139 4.73 8.58 -1.31
CA LEU A 139 4.54 7.32 -2.02
C LEU A 139 5.73 7.09 -2.95
N THR A 140 6.42 5.96 -2.79
CA THR A 140 7.59 5.60 -3.59
C THR A 140 7.39 4.24 -4.25
N PRO A 141 7.33 4.15 -5.58
CA PRO A 141 7.39 2.89 -6.29
C PRO A 141 8.75 2.20 -6.08
N SER A 142 8.79 0.87 -6.07
CA SER A 142 10.04 0.11 -5.96
C SER A 142 10.90 0.21 -7.23
N ASP A 143 10.29 0.51 -8.37
CA ASP A 143 11.01 0.84 -9.60
C ASP A 143 11.56 2.27 -9.50
N GLY A 144 12.88 2.39 -9.36
CA GLY A 144 13.58 3.67 -9.24
C GLY A 144 13.48 4.58 -10.47
N GLY A 145 12.94 4.10 -11.60
CA GLY A 145 12.63 4.92 -12.77
C GLY A 145 11.30 5.68 -12.66
N CYS A 146 10.44 5.32 -11.72
CA CYS A 146 9.10 5.89 -11.57
C CYS A 146 9.10 7.08 -10.59
N TYR A 147 8.22 8.05 -10.83
CA TYR A 147 8.13 9.26 -10.01
C TYR A 147 7.63 8.95 -8.59
N ALA A 148 8.27 9.50 -7.57
CA ALA A 148 7.89 9.30 -6.17
C ALA A 148 7.27 10.60 -5.60
N PRO A 149 5.92 10.76 -5.61
CA PRO A 149 5.29 11.96 -5.08
C PRO A 149 5.41 12.06 -3.56
N ILE A 150 5.55 13.28 -3.05
CA ILE A 150 5.60 13.59 -1.62
C ILE A 150 4.74 14.80 -1.27
N CYS A 151 3.98 14.70 -0.17
CA CYS A 151 3.15 15.79 0.33
C CYS A 151 3.30 15.95 1.84
N THR A 152 4.05 16.98 2.27
CA THR A 152 4.31 17.22 3.69
C THR A 152 3.49 18.36 4.31
N LEU A 153 2.77 19.11 3.47
CA LEU A 153 1.95 20.24 3.87
C LEU A 153 0.70 20.33 2.97
N ASP A 154 -0.31 21.06 3.44
CA ASP A 154 -1.46 21.40 2.60
C ASP A 154 -1.00 22.13 1.33
N LYS A 155 -1.70 21.87 0.22
CA LYS A 155 -1.42 22.42 -1.12
C LYS A 155 -0.01 22.13 -1.65
N CYS A 156 0.52 20.95 -1.37
CA CYS A 156 1.82 20.54 -1.88
C CYS A 156 1.83 20.38 -3.42
N PRO A 157 2.97 20.66 -4.11
CA PRO A 157 3.04 20.62 -5.57
C PRO A 157 2.81 19.25 -6.22
N ASP A 158 3.03 18.17 -5.47
CA ASP A 158 2.95 16.80 -5.98
C ASP A 158 1.56 16.16 -5.85
N ALA A 159 0.64 16.79 -5.10
CA ALA A 159 -0.69 16.25 -4.88
C ALA A 159 -1.77 16.98 -5.68
N TYR A 160 -2.86 16.27 -5.97
CA TYR A 160 -4.08 16.85 -6.52
C TYR A 160 -4.63 17.90 -5.55
N LEU A 161 -4.78 19.14 -6.01
CA LEU A 161 -5.31 20.24 -5.19
C LEU A 161 -6.80 20.50 -5.40
N TYR A 162 -7.33 20.14 -6.57
CA TYR A 162 -8.73 20.32 -6.94
C TYR A 162 -9.10 19.37 -8.09
N PRO A 163 -10.41 19.11 -8.33
CA PRO A 163 -10.85 18.32 -9.48
C PRO A 163 -10.39 18.94 -10.81
N GLY A 164 -9.68 18.18 -11.62
CA GLY A 164 -9.14 18.64 -12.92
C GLY A 164 -7.68 19.09 -12.90
N ASP A 165 -7.01 19.03 -11.74
CA ASP A 165 -5.54 19.05 -11.68
C ASP A 165 -4.95 17.83 -12.43
N THR A 166 -3.64 17.77 -12.68
CA THR A 166 -3.00 16.63 -13.36
C THR A 166 -1.75 16.22 -12.59
N LYS A 167 -1.93 15.26 -11.68
CA LYS A 167 -0.86 14.74 -10.80
C LYS A 167 -0.71 13.22 -10.87
N THR A 168 -1.61 12.52 -11.57
CA THR A 168 -1.49 11.08 -11.80
C THR A 168 -0.15 10.76 -12.45
N ARG A 169 0.55 9.81 -11.82
CA ARG A 169 1.78 9.21 -12.29
C ARG A 169 1.49 7.80 -12.75
N THR A 170 2.37 7.29 -13.60
CA THR A 170 2.27 5.91 -14.10
C THR A 170 3.60 5.20 -13.95
N CYS A 171 3.53 3.90 -13.75
CA CYS A 171 4.69 3.00 -13.68
C CYS A 171 4.34 1.67 -14.35
N SER A 172 5.35 0.90 -14.75
CA SER A 172 5.11 -0.48 -15.21
C SER A 172 4.50 -1.31 -14.08
N SER A 173 3.50 -2.13 -14.42
CA SER A 173 2.88 -3.03 -13.42
C SER A 173 3.86 -4.11 -12.93
N GLY A 174 3.58 -4.64 -11.74
CA GLY A 174 4.37 -5.70 -11.09
C GLY A 174 5.45 -5.18 -10.13
N GLY A 175 5.53 -3.85 -9.94
CA GLY A 175 6.32 -3.23 -8.88
C GLY A 175 5.58 -3.22 -7.53
N ASN A 176 6.34 -2.98 -6.46
CA ASN A 176 5.82 -2.74 -5.11
C ASN A 176 5.81 -1.24 -4.80
N TYR A 177 5.17 -0.86 -3.69
CA TYR A 177 5.04 0.53 -3.29
C TYR A 177 5.37 0.70 -1.80
N TYR A 178 5.99 1.83 -1.47
CA TYR A 178 6.32 2.22 -0.11
C TYR A 178 5.56 3.50 0.23
N ILE A 179 4.72 3.44 1.26
CA ILE A 179 4.03 4.61 1.81
C ILE A 179 4.66 4.94 3.15
N VAL A 180 5.07 6.19 3.34
CA VAL A 180 5.64 6.65 4.61
C VAL A 180 4.83 7.83 5.10
N PHE A 181 4.22 7.70 6.29
CA PHE A 181 3.61 8.82 7.00
C PHE A 181 4.68 9.59 7.78
N CYS A 182 4.65 10.92 7.69
CA CYS A 182 5.68 11.83 8.21
C CYS A 182 7.09 11.50 7.69
N PRO A 183 7.30 11.50 6.35
CA PRO A 183 8.60 11.27 5.74
C PRO A 183 9.60 12.39 6.01
#